data_AF-A0A3C0M8W8-F1
#
_entry.id   AF-A0A3C0M8W8-F1
#
_cell.length_a   1.000
_cell.length_b   1.000
_cell.length_c   1.000
_cell.angle_alpha   90.00
_cell.angle_beta   90.00
_cell.angle_gamma   90.00
#
_symmetry.space_group_name_H-M   'P 1'
#
loop_
_entity.id
_entity.type
_entity.pdbx_description
1 polymer ?
#
loop_
_entity_poly.entity_id
_entity_poly.type
_entity_poly.pdbx_seq_one_letter_code
_entity_poly.pdbx_strand_id
1 'polypeptide(L)'
;MTEASTALTRMDGREPLWRDALTASAVTLILLAAAYGAVQTGSLLIYWLPHAVVSLVLVAMICIVKPVPRRQAALLVICVPALGPFGAAGCLICIAAEASFRNHARGFLEWYAELFPDEESERADVLLRRLLAGGDPAHGASELASFADVMEHGSIEQKQALAALIARRFSPAFAPALRRALEDPVPAVRVQAAAAAAAIEARFAARTMALQREALRAGDAPDTLRRLGHLHAEIAASGLLEEARAAAARAQALDCFHAVLAANASDGEALLAAGELHLANAEPNLAAVKLLRALELNGVSVRAAELLIEALLKERRFKELRTFAIHWQKKLPPHEPRSARLRAALQTWAETAA
;
A
#
# COMPACT_ATOMS: atom_id res chain seq x y z
N MET A 1 -8.43 -11.80 -15.43
CA MET A 1 -7.07 -11.94 -14.89
C MET A 1 -5.95 -11.78 -15.92
N THR A 2 -6.22 -11.97 -17.21
CA THR A 2 -5.19 -11.94 -18.29
C THR A 2 -4.69 -10.54 -18.68
N GLU A 3 -5.51 -9.49 -18.60
CA GLU A 3 -5.08 -8.11 -18.96
C GLU A 3 -4.32 -7.37 -17.85
N ALA A 4 -4.63 -7.64 -16.57
CA ALA A 4 -3.88 -7.06 -15.45
C ALA A 4 -2.45 -7.63 -15.35
N SER A 5 -2.28 -8.91 -15.71
CA SER A 5 -0.98 -9.59 -15.77
C SER A 5 -0.09 -9.02 -16.90
N THR A 6 -0.68 -8.66 -18.05
CA THR A 6 0.04 -8.03 -19.17
C THR A 6 0.39 -6.56 -18.92
N ALA A 7 -0.41 -5.84 -18.11
CA ALA A 7 -0.11 -4.47 -17.72
C ALA A 7 1.02 -4.38 -16.68
N LEU A 8 1.15 -5.36 -15.77
CA LEU A 8 2.24 -5.44 -14.79
C LEU A 8 3.58 -5.84 -15.41
N THR A 9 3.58 -6.71 -16.43
CA THR A 9 4.80 -7.06 -17.19
C THR A 9 5.35 -5.90 -18.03
N ARG A 10 4.53 -4.90 -18.39
CA ARG A 10 4.99 -3.69 -19.10
C ARG A 10 5.70 -2.66 -18.22
N MET A 11 5.59 -2.74 -16.90
CA MET A 11 6.32 -1.86 -15.99
C MET A 11 7.75 -2.31 -15.71
N ASP A 12 8.13 -3.53 -16.12
CA ASP A 12 9.51 -4.01 -16.16
C ASP A 12 10.25 -3.48 -17.39
N GLY A 13 10.19 -2.16 -17.62
CA GLY A 13 11.07 -1.47 -18.56
C GLY A 13 12.51 -1.49 -18.04
N ARG A 14 13.08 -2.68 -17.85
CA ARG A 14 14.43 -2.90 -17.35
C ARG A 14 15.37 -2.11 -18.27
N GLU A 15 16.13 -1.21 -17.66
CA GLU A 15 16.95 -0.28 -18.44
C GLU A 15 17.90 -1.05 -19.37
N PRO A 16 18.09 -0.56 -20.61
CA PRO A 16 18.97 -1.21 -21.56
C PRO A 16 20.44 -1.11 -21.11
N LEU A 17 20.96 -2.20 -20.53
CA LEU A 17 22.36 -2.31 -20.07
C LEU A 17 23.37 -2.09 -21.20
N TRP A 18 22.97 -2.30 -22.46
CA TRP A 18 23.86 -2.14 -23.61
C TRP A 18 24.41 -0.71 -23.76
N ARG A 19 23.64 0.31 -23.35
CA ARG A 19 24.11 1.71 -23.41
C ARG A 19 25.26 1.93 -22.44
N ASP A 20 25.09 1.48 -21.20
CA ASP A 20 26.09 1.62 -20.15
C ASP A 20 27.32 0.76 -20.46
N ALA A 21 27.12 -0.43 -21.04
CA ALA A 21 28.21 -1.28 -21.52
C ALA A 21 29.01 -0.61 -22.65
N LEU A 22 28.36 0.01 -23.63
CA LEU A 22 29.05 0.75 -24.70
C LEU A 22 29.85 1.93 -24.14
N THR A 23 29.27 2.71 -23.23
CA THR A 23 29.96 3.83 -22.58
C THR A 23 31.18 3.34 -21.81
N ALA A 24 31.03 2.30 -20.98
CA ALA A 24 32.12 1.72 -20.21
C ALA A 24 33.23 1.15 -21.12
N SER A 25 32.86 0.52 -22.24
CA SER A 25 33.80 -0.02 -23.24
C SER A 25 34.59 1.10 -23.91
N ALA A 26 33.90 2.15 -24.38
CA ALA A 26 34.54 3.31 -25.01
C ALA A 26 35.50 4.01 -24.04
N VAL A 27 35.08 4.24 -22.80
CA VAL A 27 35.93 4.84 -21.75
C VAL A 27 37.16 3.98 -21.48
N THR A 28 37.00 2.66 -21.36
CA THR A 28 38.11 1.73 -21.12
C THR A 28 39.14 1.80 -22.26
N LEU A 29 38.68 1.78 -23.52
CA LEU A 29 39.56 1.84 -24.69
C LEU A 29 40.30 3.17 -24.80
N ILE A 30 39.61 4.31 -24.58
CA ILE A 30 40.22 5.64 -24.60
C ILE A 30 41.34 5.74 -23.56
N LEU A 31 41.08 5.31 -22.32
CA LEU A 31 42.05 5.40 -21.24
C LEU A 31 43.22 4.43 -21.40
N LEU A 32 43.00 3.23 -21.94
CA LEU A 32 44.08 2.30 -22.28
C LEU A 32 44.96 2.82 -23.40
N ALA A 33 44.37 3.41 -24.45
CA ALA A 33 45.13 4.03 -25.54
C ALA A 33 45.98 5.22 -25.03
N ALA A 34 45.41 6.05 -24.15
CA ALA A 34 46.13 7.16 -23.51
C ALA A 34 47.28 6.65 -22.62
N ALA A 35 47.06 5.59 -21.84
CA ALA A 35 48.09 4.96 -21.02
C ALA A 35 49.23 4.37 -21.88
N TYR A 36 48.90 3.68 -22.98
CA TYR A 36 49.88 3.15 -23.92
C TYR A 36 50.71 4.27 -24.57
N GLY A 37 50.06 5.36 -25.01
CA GLY A 37 50.74 6.53 -25.56
C GLY A 37 51.67 7.21 -24.56
N ALA A 38 51.27 7.30 -23.29
CA ALA A 38 52.13 7.83 -22.22
C ALA A 38 53.39 6.96 -22.00
N VAL A 39 53.26 5.62 -22.08
CA VAL A 39 54.39 4.71 -21.99
C VAL A 39 55.35 4.87 -23.19
N GLN A 40 54.82 4.97 -24.41
CA GLN A 40 55.65 5.10 -25.62
C GLN A 40 56.42 6.42 -25.70
N THR A 41 55.83 7.50 -25.21
CA THR A 41 56.42 8.85 -25.29
C THR A 41 57.16 9.26 -24.03
N GLY A 42 57.01 8.52 -22.93
CA GLY A 42 57.49 8.93 -21.60
C GLY A 42 56.74 10.12 -20.99
N SER A 43 55.62 10.56 -21.59
CA SER A 43 54.88 11.75 -21.17
C SER A 43 53.58 11.39 -20.45
N LEU A 44 53.52 11.69 -19.14
CA LEU A 44 52.30 11.51 -18.34
C LEU A 44 51.15 12.44 -18.75
N LEU A 45 51.45 13.57 -19.41
CA LEU A 45 50.41 14.50 -19.88
C LEU A 45 49.46 13.85 -20.89
N ILE A 46 49.97 12.90 -21.69
CA ILE A 46 49.17 12.14 -22.66
C ILE A 46 48.12 11.27 -21.97
N TYR A 47 48.36 10.87 -20.71
CA TYR A 47 47.39 10.12 -19.92
C TYR A 47 46.44 11.03 -19.13
N TRP A 48 46.98 12.02 -18.42
CA TRP A 48 46.19 12.87 -17.51
C TRP A 48 45.14 13.71 -18.22
N LEU A 49 45.45 14.22 -19.42
CA LEU A 49 44.52 15.10 -20.15
C LEU A 49 43.27 14.33 -20.64
N PRO A 50 43.39 13.17 -21.32
CA PRO A 50 42.23 12.33 -21.60
C PRO A 50 41.49 11.84 -20.36
N HIS A 51 42.20 11.49 -19.29
CA HIS A 51 41.58 11.02 -18.04
C HIS A 51 40.70 12.10 -17.38
N ALA A 52 41.20 13.33 -17.29
CA ALA A 52 40.43 14.47 -16.77
C ALA A 52 39.23 14.81 -17.67
N VAL A 53 39.41 14.83 -18.99
CA VAL A 53 38.32 15.12 -19.95
C VAL A 53 37.22 14.07 -19.86
N VAL A 54 37.58 12.79 -19.88
CA VAL A 54 36.60 11.69 -19.78
C VAL A 54 35.84 11.74 -18.45
N SER A 55 36.56 11.99 -17.35
CA SER A 55 35.94 12.13 -16.02
C SER A 55 34.92 13.28 -15.98
N LEU A 56 35.28 14.44 -16.55
CA LEU A 56 34.39 15.60 -16.62
C LEU A 56 33.15 15.33 -17.50
N VAL A 57 33.32 14.69 -18.65
CA VAL A 57 32.22 14.32 -19.55
C VAL A 57 31.24 13.37 -18.88
N LEU A 58 31.73 12.37 -18.14
CA LEU A 58 30.87 11.42 -17.42
C LEU A 58 30.04 12.12 -16.33
N VAL A 59 30.65 13.05 -15.57
CA VAL A 59 29.94 13.86 -14.58
C VAL A 59 28.89 14.74 -15.26
N ALA A 60 29.25 15.44 -16.33
CA ALA A 60 28.32 16.28 -17.09
C ALA A 60 27.14 15.47 -17.65
N MET A 61 27.40 14.26 -18.16
CA MET A 61 26.37 13.36 -18.67
C MET A 61 25.33 13.02 -17.59
N ILE A 62 25.75 12.67 -16.37
CA ILE A 62 24.82 12.39 -15.25
C ILE A 62 24.03 13.64 -14.84
N CYS A 63 24.68 14.80 -14.80
CA CYS A 63 24.02 16.05 -14.38
C CYS A 63 23.00 16.55 -15.41
N ILE A 64 23.25 16.34 -16.71
CA ILE A 64 22.42 16.84 -17.81
C ILE A 64 21.29 15.84 -18.13
N VAL A 65 21.55 14.54 -18.10
CA VAL A 65 20.55 13.51 -18.40
C VAL A 65 19.68 13.28 -17.16
N LYS A 66 18.66 14.11 -16.99
CA LYS A 66 17.52 13.82 -16.10
C LYS A 66 16.51 12.98 -16.90
N PRO A 67 16.40 11.67 -16.64
CA PRO A 67 15.83 11.17 -15.37
C PRO A 67 16.60 10.00 -14.74
N VAL A 68 16.33 9.77 -13.44
CA VAL A 68 16.78 8.68 -12.54
C VAL A 68 18.23 8.22 -12.75
N PRO A 69 19.16 8.51 -11.82
CA PRO A 69 20.56 8.12 -11.99
C PRO A 69 20.67 6.60 -12.14
N ARG A 70 21.08 6.16 -13.33
CA ARG A 70 21.36 4.74 -13.61
C ARG A 70 22.48 4.31 -12.70
N ARG A 71 22.25 3.27 -11.89
CA ARG A 71 23.20 2.76 -10.91
C ARG A 71 24.59 2.52 -11.52
N GLN A 72 24.64 1.99 -12.75
CA GLN A 72 25.88 1.72 -13.48
C GLN A 72 26.59 2.99 -13.95
N ALA A 73 25.85 4.02 -14.38
CA ALA A 73 26.43 5.30 -14.74
C ALA A 73 27.08 5.99 -13.52
N ALA A 74 26.38 5.97 -12.37
CA ALA A 74 26.92 6.49 -11.12
C ALA A 74 28.21 5.76 -10.69
N LEU A 75 28.23 4.44 -10.84
CA LEU A 75 29.41 3.62 -10.55
C LEU A 75 30.59 3.98 -11.48
N LEU A 76 30.32 4.22 -12.77
CA LEU A 76 31.33 4.70 -13.74
C LEU A 76 31.91 6.05 -13.32
N VAL A 77 31.07 7.01 -12.94
CA VAL A 77 31.48 8.36 -12.51
C VAL A 77 32.34 8.33 -11.25
N ILE A 78 32.13 7.38 -10.35
CA ILE A 78 32.95 7.25 -9.13
C ILE A 78 34.25 6.51 -9.43
N CYS A 79 34.19 5.39 -10.15
CA CYS A 79 35.33 4.50 -10.33
C CYS A 79 36.35 5.02 -11.36
N VAL A 80 35.92 5.70 -12.43
CA VAL A 80 36.83 6.15 -13.50
C VAL A 80 37.79 7.25 -13.02
N PRO A 81 37.35 8.29 -12.29
CA PRO A 81 38.29 9.27 -11.75
C PRO A 81 39.28 8.67 -10.75
N ALA A 82 38.85 7.70 -9.94
CA ALA A 82 39.68 7.10 -8.90
C ALA A 82 40.68 6.06 -9.43
N LEU A 83 40.27 5.22 -10.39
CA LEU A 83 41.01 4.03 -10.82
C LEU A 83 41.37 4.03 -12.31
N GLY A 84 40.97 5.07 -13.06
CA GLY A 84 41.24 5.22 -14.49
C GLY A 84 40.66 4.06 -15.32
N PRO A 85 41.45 3.43 -16.21
CA PRO A 85 40.95 2.36 -17.08
C PRO A 85 40.48 1.13 -16.29
N PHE A 86 41.09 0.83 -15.13
CA PHE A 86 40.67 -0.29 -14.28
C PHE A 86 39.30 -0.07 -13.65
N GLY A 87 38.95 1.20 -13.36
CA GLY A 87 37.61 1.56 -12.88
C GLY A 87 36.53 1.29 -13.92
N ALA A 88 36.79 1.65 -15.18
CA ALA A 88 35.88 1.39 -16.30
C ALA A 88 35.75 -0.12 -16.61
N ALA A 89 36.86 -0.86 -16.59
CA ALA A 89 36.85 -2.31 -16.76
C ALA A 89 36.11 -3.04 -15.62
N GLY A 90 36.27 -2.60 -14.37
CA GLY A 90 35.50 -3.10 -13.24
C GLY A 90 33.99 -2.89 -13.42
N CYS A 91 33.58 -1.72 -13.93
CA CYS A 91 32.18 -1.46 -14.26
C CYS A 91 31.66 -2.39 -15.36
N LEU A 92 32.45 -2.69 -16.39
CA LEU A 92 32.08 -3.68 -17.42
C LEU A 92 31.82 -5.06 -16.82
N ILE A 93 32.66 -5.50 -15.87
CA ILE A 93 32.47 -6.76 -15.16
C ILE A 93 31.17 -6.71 -14.35
N CYS A 94 30.89 -5.62 -13.63
CA CYS A 94 29.62 -5.44 -12.91
C CYS A 94 28.40 -5.47 -13.84
N ILE A 95 28.49 -4.84 -15.01
CA ILE A 95 27.41 -4.84 -16.01
C ILE A 95 27.22 -6.25 -16.60
N ALA A 96 28.30 -6.97 -16.89
CA ALA A 96 28.25 -8.34 -17.39
C ALA A 96 27.68 -9.31 -16.33
N ALA A 97 28.10 -9.15 -15.08
CA ALA A 97 27.54 -9.88 -13.95
C ALA A 97 26.05 -9.57 -13.80
N GLU A 98 25.64 -8.29 -13.82
CA GLU A 98 24.24 -7.92 -13.80
C GLU A 98 23.49 -8.55 -14.97
N ALA A 99 24.00 -8.50 -16.21
CA ALA A 99 23.34 -9.10 -17.36
C ALA A 99 23.14 -10.62 -17.19
N SER A 100 24.13 -11.32 -16.61
CA SER A 100 24.06 -12.76 -16.33
C SER A 100 23.06 -13.09 -15.20
N PHE A 101 23.10 -12.33 -14.11
CA PHE A 101 22.24 -12.54 -12.96
C PHE A 101 20.83 -11.95 -13.14
N ARG A 102 20.63 -11.00 -14.05
CA ARG A 102 19.32 -10.38 -14.33
C ARG A 102 18.30 -11.38 -14.84
N ASN A 103 18.74 -12.44 -15.52
CA ASN A 103 17.87 -13.55 -15.93
C ASN A 103 17.54 -14.51 -14.78
N HIS A 104 18.34 -14.51 -13.72
CA HIS A 104 18.16 -15.34 -12.53
C HIS A 104 17.50 -14.57 -11.37
N ALA A 105 17.51 -13.24 -11.43
CA ALA A 105 16.79 -12.36 -10.54
C ALA A 105 15.29 -12.44 -10.84
N ARG A 106 14.64 -13.42 -10.19
CA ARG A 106 13.19 -13.57 -10.19
C ARG A 106 12.56 -12.32 -9.59
N GLY A 107 11.43 -11.90 -10.15
CA GLY A 107 10.66 -10.81 -9.56
C GLY A 107 10.21 -11.19 -8.16
N PHE A 108 10.08 -10.21 -7.25
CA PHE A 108 9.60 -10.46 -5.88
C PHE A 108 8.30 -11.26 -5.87
N LEU A 109 7.36 -10.94 -6.77
CA LEU A 109 6.09 -11.65 -6.91
C LEU A 109 6.23 -13.11 -7.34
N GLU A 110 7.23 -13.42 -8.18
CA GLU A 110 7.49 -14.77 -8.69
C GLU A 110 8.16 -15.62 -7.61
N TRP A 111 9.14 -15.05 -6.90
CA TRP A 111 9.72 -15.65 -5.69
C TRP A 111 8.65 -15.85 -4.60
N TYR A 112 7.77 -14.87 -4.38
CA TYR A 112 6.67 -14.96 -3.41
C TYR A 112 5.67 -16.07 -3.78
N ALA A 113 5.30 -16.18 -5.06
CA ALA A 113 4.39 -17.23 -5.53
C ALA A 113 4.98 -18.64 -5.35
N GLU A 114 6.30 -18.78 -5.42
CA GLU A 114 7.01 -20.03 -5.15
C GLU A 114 7.14 -20.31 -3.65
N LEU A 115 7.26 -19.28 -2.82
CA LEU A 115 7.24 -19.39 -1.36
C LEU A 115 5.85 -19.79 -0.82
N PHE A 116 4.79 -19.49 -1.59
CA PHE A 116 3.40 -19.82 -1.28
C PHE A 116 2.73 -20.52 -2.47
N PRO A 117 3.16 -21.75 -2.81
CA PRO A 117 2.60 -22.46 -3.94
C PRO A 117 1.11 -22.78 -3.68
N ASP A 118 0.28 -22.72 -4.72
CA ASP A 118 -1.16 -22.93 -4.60
C ASP A 118 -1.56 -24.33 -4.09
N GLU A 119 -0.64 -25.30 -4.08
CA GLU A 119 -0.87 -26.64 -3.51
C GLU A 119 -0.82 -26.65 -1.97
N GLU A 120 -0.10 -25.72 -1.33
CA GLU A 120 -0.16 -25.50 0.13
C GLU A 120 -1.48 -24.81 0.55
N SER A 121 -2.24 -24.28 -0.42
CA SER A 121 -3.57 -23.70 -0.22
C SER A 121 -4.53 -24.71 0.36
N GLU A 122 -4.43 -26.00 -0.01
CA GLU A 122 -5.38 -26.99 0.50
C GLU A 122 -5.21 -27.20 2.01
N ARG A 123 -3.98 -27.18 2.52
CA ARG A 123 -3.72 -27.28 3.97
C ARG A 123 -4.08 -26.00 4.72
N ALA A 124 -3.75 -24.83 4.18
CA ALA A 124 -4.09 -23.54 4.78
C ALA A 124 -5.62 -23.30 4.76
N ASP A 125 -6.31 -23.68 3.68
CA ASP A 125 -7.76 -23.61 3.56
C ASP A 125 -8.46 -24.66 4.44
N VAL A 126 -7.87 -25.85 4.63
CA VAL A 126 -8.38 -26.85 5.59
C VAL A 126 -8.19 -26.37 7.03
N LEU A 127 -7.04 -25.75 7.35
CA LEU A 127 -6.81 -25.12 8.66
C LEU A 127 -7.81 -23.99 8.88
N LEU A 128 -8.05 -23.15 7.87
CA LEU A 128 -9.07 -22.11 7.88
C LEU A 128 -10.46 -22.68 8.10
N ARG A 129 -10.85 -23.74 7.37
CA ARG A 129 -12.15 -24.40 7.58
C ARG A 129 -12.27 -24.97 8.98
N ARG A 130 -11.18 -25.44 9.60
CA ARG A 130 -11.19 -25.93 10.99
C ARG A 130 -11.29 -24.80 12.00
N LEU A 131 -10.59 -23.68 11.78
CA LEU A 131 -10.67 -22.48 12.62
C LEU A 131 -12.06 -21.83 12.51
N LEU A 132 -12.63 -21.76 11.30
CA LEU A 132 -13.96 -21.23 11.04
C LEU A 132 -15.08 -22.20 11.48
N ALA A 133 -14.92 -23.51 11.33
CA ALA A 133 -15.91 -24.49 11.79
C ALA A 133 -16.01 -24.58 13.33
N GLY A 134 -15.02 -24.05 14.05
CA GLY A 134 -15.09 -23.87 15.50
C GLY A 134 -15.77 -22.57 15.95
N GLY A 135 -16.08 -21.64 15.03
CA GLY A 135 -16.65 -20.33 15.32
C GLY A 135 -18.06 -20.16 14.75
N ASP A 136 -18.99 -19.68 15.57
CA ASP A 136 -20.35 -19.34 15.13
C ASP A 136 -20.29 -18.14 14.14
N PRO A 137 -20.81 -18.25 12.89
CA PRO A 137 -20.75 -17.21 11.87
C PRO A 137 -21.44 -15.89 12.24
N ALA A 138 -22.16 -15.82 13.36
CA ALA A 138 -22.71 -14.58 13.90
C ALA A 138 -21.65 -13.65 14.55
N HIS A 139 -20.40 -14.11 14.76
CA HIS A 139 -19.40 -13.38 15.55
C HIS A 139 -18.04 -13.26 14.84
N GLY A 140 -17.85 -12.24 13.99
CA GLY A 140 -16.52 -11.87 13.48
C GLY A 140 -15.48 -11.54 14.59
N ALA A 141 -15.94 -11.30 15.83
CA ALA A 141 -15.08 -11.19 17.01
C ALA A 141 -14.50 -12.55 17.47
N SER A 142 -15.22 -13.66 17.25
CA SER A 142 -14.76 -15.02 17.57
C SER A 142 -13.68 -15.48 16.58
N GLU A 143 -13.81 -15.07 15.31
CA GLU A 143 -12.77 -15.32 14.29
C GLU A 143 -11.48 -14.57 14.63
N LEU A 144 -11.57 -13.30 15.02
CA LEU A 144 -10.42 -12.48 15.43
C LEU A 144 -9.68 -13.04 16.66
N ALA A 145 -10.41 -13.56 17.64
CA ALA A 145 -9.81 -14.23 18.80
C ALA A 145 -8.99 -15.45 18.36
N SER A 146 -9.50 -16.26 17.44
CA SER A 146 -8.79 -17.44 16.93
C SER A 146 -7.48 -17.10 16.21
N PHE A 147 -7.42 -15.98 15.48
CA PHE A 147 -6.19 -15.55 14.79
C PHE A 147 -5.17 -14.95 15.74
N ALA A 148 -5.61 -14.16 16.71
CA ALA A 148 -4.73 -13.63 17.76
C ALA A 148 -4.12 -14.78 18.58
N ASP A 149 -4.93 -15.78 18.93
CA ASP A 149 -4.48 -16.97 19.67
C ASP A 149 -3.45 -17.78 18.89
N VAL A 150 -3.67 -18.00 17.59
CA VAL A 150 -2.68 -18.66 16.72
C VAL A 150 -1.38 -17.85 16.65
N MET A 151 -1.46 -16.52 16.59
CA MET A 151 -0.26 -15.68 16.58
C MET A 151 0.49 -15.66 17.90
N GLU A 152 -0.20 -15.87 19.03
CA GLU A 152 0.42 -15.88 20.36
C GLU A 152 0.95 -17.26 20.75
N HIS A 153 0.15 -18.31 20.54
CA HIS A 153 0.41 -19.66 21.06
C HIS A 153 0.61 -20.73 19.97
N GLY A 154 0.38 -20.39 18.71
CA GLY A 154 0.49 -21.35 17.60
C GLY A 154 1.93 -21.77 17.32
N SER A 155 2.07 -22.91 16.64
CA SER A 155 3.37 -23.36 16.12
C SER A 155 3.90 -22.41 15.04
N ILE A 156 5.19 -22.49 14.74
CA ILE A 156 5.82 -21.68 13.68
C ILE A 156 5.08 -21.88 12.35
N GLU A 157 4.76 -23.12 12.01
CA GLU A 157 4.05 -23.49 10.79
C GLU A 157 2.64 -22.90 10.73
N GLN A 158 1.92 -22.88 11.86
CA GLN A 158 0.58 -22.28 11.95
C GLN A 158 0.63 -20.76 11.76
N LYS A 159 1.61 -20.08 12.37
CA LYS A 159 1.83 -18.64 12.21
C LYS A 159 2.20 -18.28 10.78
N GLN A 160 3.06 -19.07 10.16
CA GLN A 160 3.42 -18.93 8.74
C GLN A 160 2.19 -19.13 7.84
N ALA A 161 1.44 -20.21 8.02
CA ALA A 161 0.22 -20.46 7.26
C ALA A 161 -0.79 -19.31 7.39
N LEU A 162 -0.94 -18.74 8.59
CA LEU A 162 -1.79 -17.58 8.83
C LEU A 162 -1.27 -16.34 8.08
N ALA A 163 0.02 -16.02 8.13
CA ALA A 163 0.59 -14.91 7.38
C ALA A 163 0.39 -15.04 5.86
N ALA A 164 0.53 -16.27 5.33
CA ALA A 164 0.26 -16.57 3.92
C ALA A 164 -1.23 -16.35 3.56
N LEU A 165 -2.13 -16.78 4.44
CA LEU A 165 -3.56 -16.56 4.28
C LEU A 165 -3.91 -15.07 4.28
N ILE A 166 -3.38 -14.30 5.22
CA ILE A 166 -3.61 -12.85 5.33
C ILE A 166 -3.17 -12.14 4.04
N ALA A 167 -2.02 -12.53 3.48
CA ALA A 167 -1.55 -11.95 2.22
C ALA A 167 -2.52 -12.20 1.05
N ARG A 168 -3.05 -13.42 0.95
CA ARG A 168 -4.00 -13.84 -0.09
C ARG A 168 -5.36 -13.15 0.06
N ARG A 169 -5.90 -13.10 1.28
CA ARG A 169 -7.25 -12.59 1.59
C ARG A 169 -7.22 -11.53 2.67
N PHE A 170 -6.54 -10.42 2.38
CA PHE A 170 -6.42 -9.35 3.35
C PHE A 170 -7.78 -8.67 3.62
N SER A 171 -8.04 -8.43 4.89
CA SER A 171 -9.10 -7.57 5.42
C SER A 171 -8.47 -6.72 6.52
N PRO A 172 -8.89 -5.44 6.71
CA PRO A 172 -8.43 -4.61 7.82
C PRO A 172 -8.50 -5.29 9.19
N ALA A 173 -9.46 -6.21 9.38
CA ALA A 173 -9.59 -7.02 10.59
C ALA A 173 -8.33 -7.85 10.91
N PHE A 174 -7.54 -8.26 9.91
CA PHE A 174 -6.32 -9.04 10.10
C PHE A 174 -5.09 -8.21 10.45
N ALA A 175 -5.17 -6.87 10.39
CA ALA A 175 -4.03 -6.00 10.63
C ALA A 175 -3.36 -6.21 12.01
N PRO A 176 -4.11 -6.37 13.12
CA PRO A 176 -3.50 -6.63 14.43
C PRO A 176 -2.70 -7.93 14.44
N ALA A 177 -3.23 -9.01 13.85
CA ALA A 177 -2.54 -10.29 13.76
C ALA A 177 -1.28 -10.20 12.90
N LEU A 178 -1.33 -9.49 11.77
CA LEU A 178 -0.17 -9.27 10.91
C LEU A 178 0.91 -8.42 11.58
N ARG A 179 0.54 -7.36 12.31
CA ARG A 179 1.48 -6.57 13.11
C ARG A 179 2.17 -7.42 14.17
N ARG A 180 1.42 -8.27 14.87
CA ARG A 180 2.00 -9.21 15.84
C ARG A 180 2.96 -10.20 15.17
N ALA A 181 2.66 -10.63 13.94
CA ALA A 181 3.55 -11.49 13.17
C ALA A 181 4.86 -10.79 12.75
N LEU A 182 4.81 -9.49 12.45
CA LEU A 182 6.00 -8.67 12.16
C LEU A 182 6.94 -8.53 13.37
N GLU A 183 6.38 -8.60 14.58
CA GLU A 183 7.09 -8.50 15.86
C GLU A 183 7.42 -9.87 16.48
N ASP A 184 7.10 -10.97 15.79
CA ASP A 184 7.26 -12.32 16.32
C ASP A 184 8.73 -12.63 16.70
N PRO A 185 9.02 -13.30 17.82
CA PRO A 185 10.38 -13.64 18.21
C PRO A 185 11.11 -14.51 17.17
N VAL A 186 10.38 -15.32 16.39
CA VAL A 186 10.94 -16.24 15.40
C VAL A 186 11.25 -15.50 14.08
N PRO A 187 12.52 -15.46 13.62
CA PRO A 187 12.90 -14.72 12.42
C PRO A 187 12.14 -15.12 11.14
N ALA A 188 11.87 -16.42 10.96
CA ALA A 188 11.17 -16.93 9.79
C ALA A 188 9.73 -16.37 9.68
N VAL A 189 9.01 -16.29 10.81
CA VAL A 189 7.66 -15.71 10.87
C VAL A 189 7.69 -14.22 10.49
N ARG A 190 8.66 -13.46 11.02
CA ARG A 190 8.81 -12.03 10.69
C ARG A 190 9.06 -11.78 9.21
N VAL A 191 9.98 -12.53 8.60
CA VAL A 191 10.31 -12.39 7.17
C VAL A 191 9.07 -12.65 6.31
N GLN A 192 8.30 -13.68 6.66
CA GLN A 192 7.08 -14.04 5.96
C GLN A 192 5.95 -13.01 6.17
N ALA A 193 5.79 -12.46 7.37
CA ALA A 193 4.87 -11.37 7.65
C ALA A 193 5.23 -10.10 6.89
N ALA A 194 6.52 -9.77 6.78
CA ALA A 194 7.00 -8.65 5.98
C ALA A 194 6.71 -8.85 4.49
N ALA A 195 6.93 -10.06 3.97
CA ALA A 195 6.58 -10.40 2.59
C ALA A 195 5.06 -10.30 2.33
N ALA A 196 4.24 -10.76 3.28
CA ALA A 196 2.79 -10.62 3.23
C ALA A 196 2.35 -9.15 3.21
N ALA A 197 2.88 -8.32 4.11
CA ALA A 197 2.59 -6.89 4.15
C ALA A 197 2.98 -6.18 2.84
N ALA A 198 4.18 -6.45 2.32
CA ALA A 198 4.65 -5.92 1.04
C ALA A 198 3.75 -6.33 -0.14
N ALA A 199 3.29 -7.58 -0.17
CA ALA A 199 2.37 -8.07 -1.20
C ALA A 199 1.01 -7.36 -1.13
N ILE A 200 0.50 -7.09 0.07
CA ILE A 200 -0.76 -6.34 0.28
C ILE A 200 -0.59 -4.88 -0.19
N GLU A 201 0.50 -4.22 0.19
CA GLU A 201 0.81 -2.85 -0.26
C GLU A 201 0.94 -2.77 -1.79
N ALA A 202 1.63 -3.73 -2.41
CA ALA A 202 1.74 -3.80 -3.87
C ALA A 202 0.39 -3.95 -4.55
N ARG A 203 -0.52 -4.77 -3.99
CA ARG A 203 -1.89 -4.94 -4.51
C ARG A 203 -2.71 -3.65 -4.37
N PHE A 204 -2.58 -2.94 -3.26
CA PHE A 204 -3.23 -1.63 -3.10
C PHE A 204 -2.71 -0.62 -4.11
N ALA A 205 -1.38 -0.50 -4.26
CA ALA A 205 -0.77 0.39 -5.24
C ALA A 205 -1.25 0.09 -6.68
N ALA A 206 -1.29 -1.19 -7.08
CA ALA A 206 -1.76 -1.60 -8.39
C ALA A 206 -3.24 -1.26 -8.62
N ARG A 207 -4.12 -1.52 -7.62
CA ARG A 207 -5.55 -1.17 -7.68
C ARG A 207 -5.74 0.34 -7.78
N THR A 208 -5.00 1.13 -7.00
CA THR A 208 -5.06 2.59 -7.02
C THR A 208 -4.66 3.14 -8.38
N MET A 209 -3.53 2.68 -8.95
CA MET A 209 -3.09 3.09 -10.28
C MET A 209 -4.08 2.68 -11.39
N ALA A 210 -4.77 1.54 -11.24
CA ALA A 210 -5.80 1.13 -12.19
C ALA A 210 -7.01 2.07 -12.14
N LEU A 211 -7.56 2.33 -10.94
CA LEU A 211 -8.71 3.21 -10.76
C LEU A 211 -8.40 4.67 -11.10
N GLN A 212 -7.20 5.18 -10.79
CA GLN A 212 -6.78 6.52 -11.20
C GLN A 212 -6.74 6.67 -12.72
N ARG A 213 -6.22 5.67 -13.44
CA ARG A 213 -6.25 5.67 -14.92
C ARG A 213 -7.66 5.58 -15.48
N GLU A 214 -8.54 4.84 -14.81
CA GLU A 214 -9.96 4.78 -15.17
C GLU A 214 -10.63 6.15 -14.97
N ALA A 215 -10.39 6.81 -13.83
CA ALA A 215 -10.93 8.14 -13.53
C ALA A 215 -10.49 9.18 -14.57
N LEU A 216 -9.20 9.19 -14.92
CA LEU A 216 -8.65 10.08 -15.95
C LEU A 216 -9.29 9.84 -17.33
N ARG A 217 -9.62 8.58 -17.69
CA ARG A 217 -10.27 8.26 -18.98
C ARG A 217 -11.75 8.58 -18.98
N ALA A 218 -12.42 8.34 -17.86
CA ALA A 218 -13.85 8.59 -17.69
C ALA A 218 -14.19 10.05 -17.41
N GLY A 219 -13.18 10.92 -17.25
CA GLY A 219 -13.37 12.35 -16.97
C GLY A 219 -13.95 12.60 -15.58
N ASP A 220 -13.44 11.89 -14.57
CA ASP A 220 -13.87 12.03 -13.18
C ASP A 220 -15.37 11.73 -12.96
N ALA A 221 -15.88 10.70 -13.66
CA ALA A 221 -17.23 10.21 -13.46
C ALA A 221 -17.48 9.88 -11.96
N PRO A 222 -18.63 10.28 -11.37
CA PRO A 222 -18.90 10.12 -9.93
C PRO A 222 -18.72 8.69 -9.43
N ASP A 223 -19.11 7.68 -10.21
CA ASP A 223 -18.97 6.27 -9.82
C ASP A 223 -17.52 5.80 -9.74
N THR A 224 -16.66 6.28 -10.65
CA THR A 224 -15.23 5.95 -10.63
C THR A 224 -14.53 6.64 -9.46
N LEU A 225 -14.87 7.91 -9.21
CA LEU A 225 -14.39 8.64 -8.04
C LEU A 225 -14.84 7.98 -6.73
N ARG A 226 -16.08 7.50 -6.66
CA ARG A 226 -16.60 6.76 -5.50
C ARG A 226 -15.77 5.50 -5.22
N ARG A 227 -15.52 4.68 -6.25
CA ARG A 227 -14.69 3.47 -6.12
C ARG A 227 -13.27 3.80 -5.67
N LEU A 228 -12.68 4.86 -6.23
CA LEU A 228 -11.35 5.33 -5.84
C LEU A 228 -11.33 5.82 -4.39
N GLY A 229 -12.34 6.58 -3.97
CA GLY A 229 -12.51 7.04 -2.59
C GLY A 229 -12.63 5.89 -1.60
N HIS A 230 -13.45 4.89 -1.90
CA HIS A 230 -13.54 3.68 -1.07
C HIS A 230 -12.23 2.91 -0.99
N LEU A 231 -11.47 2.80 -2.09
CA LEU A 231 -10.16 2.16 -2.06
C LEU A 231 -9.18 2.92 -1.15
N HIS A 232 -9.14 4.25 -1.24
CA HIS A 232 -8.31 5.07 -0.35
C HIS A 232 -8.74 4.94 1.12
N ALA A 233 -10.05 4.89 1.40
CA ALA A 233 -10.58 4.63 2.74
C ALA A 233 -10.20 3.22 3.25
N GLU A 234 -10.27 2.20 2.40
CA GLU A 234 -9.83 0.82 2.70
C GLU A 234 -8.34 0.78 3.04
N ILE A 235 -7.51 1.47 2.26
CA ILE A 235 -6.07 1.60 2.49
C ILE A 235 -5.78 2.29 3.83
N ALA A 236 -6.48 3.38 4.14
CA ALA A 236 -6.33 4.08 5.41
C ALA A 236 -6.75 3.22 6.61
N ALA A 237 -7.88 2.51 6.49
CA ALA A 237 -8.40 1.64 7.53
C ALA A 237 -7.61 0.33 7.67
N SER A 238 -6.74 -0.01 6.71
CA SER A 238 -5.99 -1.26 6.67
C SER A 238 -5.12 -1.49 7.91
N GLY A 239 -4.73 -0.44 8.64
CA GLY A 239 -3.80 -0.57 9.76
C GLY A 239 -2.40 -1.05 9.36
N LEU A 240 -2.05 -1.11 8.07
CA LEU A 240 -0.70 -1.46 7.64
C LEU A 240 0.20 -0.25 7.48
N LEU A 241 -0.40 0.92 7.28
CA LEU A 241 0.30 2.17 7.06
C LEU A 241 0.68 2.85 8.37
N GLU A 242 1.80 3.58 8.34
CA GLU A 242 2.11 4.60 9.33
C GLU A 242 1.04 5.70 9.33
N GLU A 243 0.83 6.34 10.47
CA GLU A 243 -0.26 7.31 10.67
C GLU A 243 -0.24 8.44 9.63
N ALA A 244 0.94 8.94 9.26
CA ALA A 244 1.06 9.98 8.23
C ALA A 244 0.58 9.52 6.84
N ARG A 245 0.93 8.28 6.44
CA ARG A 245 0.46 7.69 5.17
C ARG A 245 -1.05 7.37 5.24
N ALA A 246 -1.53 6.90 6.38
CA ALA A 246 -2.96 6.66 6.60
C ALA A 246 -3.76 7.97 6.55
N ALA A 247 -3.26 9.06 7.13
CA ALA A 247 -3.85 10.39 7.05
C ALA A 247 -3.91 10.92 5.61
N ALA A 248 -2.82 10.78 4.84
CA ALA A 248 -2.80 11.14 3.43
C ALA A 248 -3.82 10.35 2.60
N ALA A 249 -3.96 9.04 2.86
CA ALA A 249 -4.98 8.21 2.22
C ALA A 249 -6.40 8.65 2.60
N ARG A 250 -6.67 9.01 3.86
CA ARG A 250 -7.97 9.58 4.27
C ARG A 250 -8.28 10.89 3.58
N ALA A 251 -7.29 11.78 3.44
CA ALA A 251 -7.45 13.03 2.71
C ALA A 251 -7.82 12.78 1.24
N GLN A 252 -7.10 11.89 0.55
CA GLN A 252 -7.41 11.49 -0.83
C GLN A 252 -8.81 10.88 -0.97
N ALA A 253 -9.24 10.07 0.02
CA ALA A 253 -10.58 9.52 0.04
C ALA A 253 -11.64 10.63 0.18
N LEU A 254 -11.43 11.58 1.10
CA LEU A 254 -12.31 12.73 1.30
C LEU A 254 -12.40 13.60 0.04
N ASP A 255 -11.28 13.86 -0.65
CA ASP A 255 -11.28 14.61 -1.91
C ASP A 255 -12.16 13.94 -2.97
N CYS A 256 -12.05 12.61 -3.09
CA CYS A 256 -12.92 11.84 -3.99
C CYS A 256 -14.40 11.96 -3.60
N PHE A 257 -14.74 11.76 -2.32
CA PHE A 257 -16.14 11.86 -1.88
C PHE A 257 -16.68 13.28 -1.98
N HIS A 258 -15.87 14.31 -1.76
CA HIS A 258 -16.25 15.70 -1.97
C HIS A 258 -16.56 15.99 -3.43
N ALA A 259 -15.76 15.47 -4.37
CA ALA A 259 -16.05 15.58 -5.79
C ALA A 259 -17.36 14.86 -6.17
N VAL A 260 -17.62 13.67 -5.63
CA VAL A 260 -18.91 12.98 -5.80
C VAL A 260 -20.07 13.83 -5.25
N LEU A 261 -19.93 14.40 -4.06
CA LEU A 261 -20.96 15.24 -3.44
C LEU A 261 -21.17 16.59 -4.14
N ALA A 262 -20.15 17.11 -4.82
CA ALA A 262 -20.28 18.29 -5.67
C ALA A 262 -21.13 18.00 -6.91
N ALA A 263 -21.01 16.80 -7.48
CA ALA A 263 -21.85 16.35 -8.59
C ALA A 263 -23.26 15.94 -8.14
N ASN A 264 -23.37 15.30 -6.96
CA ASN A 264 -24.63 14.89 -6.36
C ASN A 264 -24.61 15.07 -4.84
N ALA A 265 -25.13 16.20 -4.36
CA ALA A 265 -25.19 16.52 -2.94
C ALA A 265 -26.09 15.58 -2.12
N SER A 266 -26.91 14.76 -2.78
CA SER A 266 -27.80 13.78 -2.15
C SER A 266 -27.25 12.36 -2.14
N ASP A 267 -25.98 12.16 -2.50
CA ASP A 267 -25.35 10.85 -2.46
C ASP A 267 -25.10 10.39 -1.02
N GLY A 268 -26.03 9.61 -0.48
CA GLY A 268 -25.98 9.21 0.92
C GLY A 268 -24.87 8.20 1.24
N GLU A 269 -24.36 7.44 0.26
CA GLU A 269 -23.20 6.57 0.46
C GLU A 269 -21.93 7.40 0.61
N ALA A 270 -21.72 8.39 -0.26
CA ALA A 270 -20.59 9.31 -0.14
C ALA A 270 -20.66 10.15 1.15
N LEU A 271 -21.86 10.55 1.59
CA LEU A 271 -22.06 11.24 2.88
C LEU A 271 -21.68 10.34 4.07
N LEU A 272 -22.10 9.08 4.07
CA LEU A 272 -21.75 8.13 5.12
C LEU A 272 -20.23 7.89 5.19
N ALA A 273 -19.61 7.62 4.03
CA ALA A 273 -18.18 7.37 3.95
C ALA A 273 -17.34 8.60 4.37
N ALA A 274 -17.73 9.81 3.91
CA ALA A 274 -17.09 11.05 4.34
C ALA A 274 -17.27 11.29 5.85
N GLY A 275 -18.46 11.02 6.40
CA GLY A 275 -18.72 11.12 7.83
C GLY A 275 -17.83 10.19 8.67
N GLU A 276 -17.65 8.95 8.24
CA GLU A 276 -16.74 8.00 8.89
C GLU A 276 -15.28 8.48 8.85
N LEU A 277 -14.83 9.01 7.71
CA LEU A 277 -13.47 9.54 7.55
C LEU A 277 -13.22 10.78 8.43
N HIS A 278 -14.20 11.69 8.54
CA HIS A 278 -14.11 12.84 9.44
C HIS A 278 -14.00 12.40 10.91
N LEU A 279 -14.71 11.36 11.34
CA LEU A 279 -14.54 10.82 12.70
C LEU A 279 -13.15 10.26 12.93
N ALA A 280 -12.59 9.55 11.94
CA ALA A 280 -11.23 9.04 11.99
C ALA A 280 -10.18 10.17 12.05
N ASN A 281 -10.44 11.30 11.39
CA ASN A 281 -9.60 12.51 11.41
C ASN A 281 -9.75 13.37 12.67
N ALA A 282 -10.52 12.92 13.67
CA ALA A 282 -10.85 13.71 14.86
C ALA A 282 -11.57 15.03 14.53
N GLU A 283 -12.42 15.02 13.49
CA GLU A 283 -13.30 16.13 13.07
C GLU A 283 -14.78 15.78 13.30
N PRO A 284 -15.20 15.46 14.53
CA PRO A 284 -16.55 14.96 14.81
C PRO A 284 -17.68 15.95 14.47
N ASN A 285 -17.41 17.25 14.47
CA ASN A 285 -18.40 18.25 14.04
C ASN A 285 -18.76 18.12 12.56
N LEU A 286 -17.77 17.98 11.67
CA LEU A 286 -17.99 17.77 10.24
C LEU A 286 -18.65 16.42 9.99
N ALA A 287 -18.21 15.39 10.73
CA ALA A 287 -18.82 14.07 10.65
C ALA A 287 -20.32 14.10 10.99
N ALA A 288 -20.70 14.75 12.10
CA ALA A 288 -22.09 14.84 12.53
C ALA A 288 -22.98 15.46 11.44
N VAL A 289 -22.52 16.52 10.78
CA VAL A 289 -23.26 17.17 9.67
C VAL A 289 -23.47 16.20 8.51
N LYS A 290 -22.43 15.49 8.08
CA LYS A 290 -22.53 14.54 6.96
C LYS A 290 -23.43 13.35 7.30
N LEU A 291 -23.29 12.79 8.51
CA LEU A 291 -24.03 11.61 8.97
C LEU A 291 -25.53 11.91 9.19
N LEU A 292 -25.86 13.07 9.76
CA LEU A 292 -27.26 13.53 9.84
C LEU A 292 -27.88 13.61 8.46
N ARG A 293 -27.18 14.22 7.50
CA ARG A 293 -27.67 14.33 6.12
C ARG A 293 -27.83 12.97 5.44
N ALA A 294 -26.91 12.04 5.67
CA ALA A 294 -27.01 10.68 5.14
C ALA A 294 -28.27 9.95 5.67
N LEU A 295 -28.56 10.08 6.97
CA LEU A 295 -29.74 9.50 7.61
C LEU A 295 -31.06 10.10 7.09
N GLU A 296 -31.08 11.41 6.82
CA GLU A 296 -32.26 12.07 6.23
C GLU A 296 -32.58 11.56 4.82
N LEU A 297 -31.56 11.26 4.02
CA LEU A 297 -31.70 10.89 2.61
C LEU A 297 -31.93 9.40 2.39
N ASN A 298 -31.14 8.55 3.04
CA ASN A 298 -31.16 7.10 2.82
C ASN A 298 -32.10 6.35 3.78
N GLY A 299 -32.71 7.05 4.73
CA GLY A 299 -33.43 6.44 5.84
C GLY A 299 -32.49 5.80 6.86
N VAL A 300 -33.02 4.82 7.59
CA VAL A 300 -32.40 4.32 8.82
C VAL A 300 -31.23 3.38 8.52
N SER A 301 -30.01 3.91 8.54
CA SER A 301 -28.78 3.12 8.60
C SER A 301 -28.30 3.01 10.05
N VAL A 302 -28.24 1.78 10.57
CA VAL A 302 -27.71 1.50 11.92
C VAL A 302 -26.29 2.03 12.07
N ARG A 303 -25.45 1.83 11.05
CA ARG A 303 -24.06 2.30 11.04
C ARG A 303 -23.98 3.83 11.09
N ALA A 304 -24.78 4.53 10.29
CA ALA A 304 -24.79 5.99 10.29
C ALA A 304 -25.26 6.55 11.64
N ALA A 305 -26.24 5.90 12.28
CA ALA A 305 -26.72 6.27 13.61
C ALA A 305 -25.66 6.03 14.70
N GLU A 306 -24.96 4.90 14.68
CA GLU A 306 -23.85 4.61 15.61
C GLU A 306 -22.74 5.67 15.51
N LEU A 307 -22.30 5.96 14.28
CA LEU A 307 -21.26 6.97 14.03
C LEU A 307 -21.72 8.37 14.45
N LEU A 308 -22.99 8.72 14.23
CA LEU A 308 -23.52 10.02 14.64
C LEU A 308 -23.54 10.16 16.17
N ILE A 309 -23.94 9.12 16.89
CA ILE A 309 -23.90 9.12 18.37
C ILE A 309 -22.45 9.32 18.84
N GLU A 310 -21.49 8.60 18.25
CA GLU A 310 -20.07 8.78 18.58
C GLU A 310 -19.61 10.22 18.34
N ALA A 311 -19.97 10.82 17.19
CA ALA A 311 -19.64 12.19 16.86
C ALA A 311 -20.22 13.20 17.89
N LEU A 312 -21.51 13.06 18.23
CA LEU A 312 -22.17 13.94 19.20
C LEU A 312 -21.60 13.79 20.61
N LEU A 313 -21.19 12.58 21.00
CA LEU A 313 -20.54 12.33 22.29
C LEU A 313 -19.16 12.98 22.37
N LYS A 314 -18.33 12.84 21.33
CA LYS A 314 -16.99 13.46 21.28
C LYS A 314 -17.06 14.99 21.41
N GLU A 315 -18.09 15.60 20.82
CA GLU A 315 -18.34 17.05 20.88
C GLU A 315 -19.18 17.48 22.10
N ARG A 316 -19.56 16.55 22.98
CA ARG A 316 -20.41 16.81 24.17
C ARG A 316 -21.74 17.50 23.83
N ARG A 317 -22.30 17.25 22.63
CA ARG A 317 -23.57 17.80 22.15
C ARG A 317 -24.77 16.99 22.69
N PHE A 318 -24.86 16.87 24.01
CA PHE A 318 -25.82 15.98 24.67
C PHE A 318 -27.30 16.31 24.38
N LYS A 319 -27.63 17.59 24.20
CA LYS A 319 -28.99 18.01 23.85
C LYS A 319 -29.43 17.39 22.52
N GLU A 320 -28.56 17.48 21.51
CA GLU A 320 -28.83 16.94 20.18
C GLU A 320 -28.85 15.42 20.19
N LEU A 321 -27.97 14.79 20.98
CA LEU A 321 -27.99 13.34 21.17
C LEU A 321 -29.33 12.86 21.77
N ARG A 322 -29.87 13.56 22.76
CA ARG A 322 -31.18 13.24 23.34
C ARG A 322 -32.31 13.42 22.31
N THR A 323 -32.31 14.53 21.57
CA THR A 323 -33.29 14.77 20.50
C THR A 323 -33.22 13.69 19.42
N PHE A 324 -32.01 13.31 19.02
CA PHE A 324 -31.76 12.21 18.09
C PHE A 324 -32.30 10.90 18.64
N ALA A 325 -31.99 10.56 19.89
CA ALA A 325 -32.43 9.33 20.52
C ALA A 325 -33.96 9.19 20.57
N ILE A 326 -34.67 10.25 20.99
CA ILE A 326 -36.14 10.29 21.02
C ILE A 326 -36.72 10.08 19.62
N HIS A 327 -36.14 10.72 18.61
CA HIS A 327 -36.64 10.65 17.23
C HIS A 327 -36.39 9.29 16.56
N TRP A 328 -35.24 8.66 16.82
CA TRP A 328 -34.77 7.51 16.06
C TRP A 328 -34.98 6.16 16.74
N GLN A 329 -35.22 6.12 18.06
CA GLN A 329 -35.45 4.87 18.80
C GLN A 329 -36.54 3.99 18.16
N LYS A 330 -37.64 4.59 17.69
CA LYS A 330 -38.79 3.89 17.09
C LYS A 330 -38.62 3.58 15.61
N LYS A 331 -37.60 4.12 14.95
CA LYS A 331 -37.36 3.97 13.51
C LYS A 331 -36.34 2.87 13.18
N LEU A 332 -35.63 2.34 14.17
CA LEU A 332 -34.62 1.29 13.96
C LEU A 332 -35.26 -0.06 13.54
N PRO A 333 -34.67 -0.79 12.57
CA PRO A 333 -35.17 -2.09 12.15
C PRO A 333 -35.18 -3.09 13.32
N PRO A 334 -36.30 -3.78 13.59
CA PRO A 334 -36.42 -4.64 14.76
C PRO A 334 -35.59 -5.93 14.69
N HIS A 335 -35.27 -6.41 13.49
CA HIS A 335 -34.69 -7.73 13.24
C HIS A 335 -33.15 -7.75 13.09
N GLU A 336 -32.48 -6.61 13.15
CA GLU A 336 -31.02 -6.56 13.04
C GLU A 336 -30.38 -6.63 14.44
N PRO A 337 -29.49 -7.60 14.72
CA PRO A 337 -28.90 -7.78 16.06
C PRO A 337 -28.17 -6.53 16.58
N ARG A 338 -27.47 -5.80 15.70
CA ARG A 338 -26.81 -4.52 16.04
C ARG A 338 -27.81 -3.45 16.47
N SER A 339 -29.02 -3.47 15.89
CA SER A 339 -30.11 -2.57 16.28
C SER A 339 -30.62 -2.81 17.70
N ALA A 340 -30.42 -3.98 18.30
CA ALA A 340 -30.83 -4.22 19.70
C ALA A 340 -29.95 -3.44 20.69
N ARG A 341 -28.63 -3.51 20.53
CA ARG A 341 -27.68 -2.76 21.37
C ARG A 341 -27.84 -1.25 21.17
N LEU A 342 -27.98 -0.82 19.92
CA LEU A 342 -28.22 0.59 19.60
C LEU A 342 -29.54 1.09 20.20
N ARG A 343 -30.63 0.32 20.10
CA ARG A 343 -31.92 0.66 20.74
C ARG A 343 -31.80 0.82 22.25
N ALA A 344 -31.09 -0.09 22.92
CA ALA A 344 -30.87 0.01 24.37
C ALA A 344 -30.12 1.30 24.73
N ALA A 345 -29.06 1.64 23.98
CA ALA A 345 -28.32 2.89 24.17
C ALA A 345 -29.21 4.13 23.94
N LEU A 346 -29.98 4.15 22.84
CA LEU A 346 -30.91 5.25 22.56
C LEU A 346 -31.99 5.38 23.64
N GLN A 347 -32.49 4.26 24.19
CA GLN A 347 -33.47 4.27 25.27
C GLN A 347 -32.92 4.97 26.52
N THR A 348 -31.70 4.62 26.96
CA THR A 348 -31.05 5.29 28.11
C THR A 348 -30.94 6.81 27.90
N TRP A 349 -30.59 7.24 26.70
CA TRP A 349 -30.48 8.67 26.37
C TRP A 349 -31.84 9.37 26.28
N ALA A 350 -32.90 8.67 25.85
CA ALA A 350 -34.24 9.22 25.78
C ALA A 350 -34.87 9.38 27.18
N GLU A 351 -34.66 8.42 28.09
CA GLU A 351 -35.21 8.44 29.45
C GLU A 351 -34.60 9.54 30.32
N THR A 352 -33.31 9.84 30.15
CA THR A 352 -32.60 10.92 30.87
C THR A 352 -32.98 12.33 30.40
N ALA A 353 -33.83 12.46 29.38
CA ALA A 353 -34.30 13.73 28.87
C ALA A 353 -35.68 14.15 29.44
N ALA A 354 -36.42 13.21 30.03
CA ALA A 354 -37.73 13.40 30.65
C ALA A 354 -37.61 13.83 32.12
#